data_AF-A0A2M6VZU9-F1
#
_entry.id   AF-A0A2M6VZU9-F1
#
_cell.length_a   1.000
_cell.length_b   1.000
_cell.length_c   1.000
_cell.angle_alpha   90.00
_cell.angle_beta   90.00
_cell.angle_gamma   90.00
#
_symmetry.space_group_name_H-M   'P 1'
#
loop_
_entity.id
_entity.type
_entity.pdbx_description
1 polymer ?
#
loop_
_entity_poly.entity_id
_entity_poly.type
_entity_poly.pdbx_seq_one_letter_code
_entity_poly.pdbx_strand_id
1 'polypeptide(L)'
;MNTPQPQFDFLEGYIRNVFEEGGYGDLSEETKNQFIPQFVAEAQRRLGLAVLPLLDETSASEFVALMENENMSQDQLQAFWQKSIPDFDGVVKKTLDDFAEEFKKIISNI
;
A
#
# COMPACT_ATOMS: atom_id res chain seq x y z
N MET A 1 2.96 3.58 -20.28
CA MET A 1 1.96 3.01 -19.35
C MET A 1 2.71 2.75 -18.06
N ASN A 2 2.37 3.43 -16.96
CA ASN A 2 2.96 3.13 -15.66
C ASN A 2 2.18 1.94 -15.09
N THR A 3 2.73 0.74 -15.23
CA THR A 3 2.26 -0.45 -14.52
C THR A 3 2.36 -0.17 -13.01
N PRO A 4 1.36 -0.56 -12.19
CA PRO A 4 1.49 -0.49 -10.74
C PRO A 4 2.75 -1.28 -10.34
N GLN A 5 3.64 -0.65 -9.59
CA GLN A 5 4.85 -1.33 -9.13
C GLN A 5 4.46 -2.44 -8.15
N PRO A 6 5.11 -3.62 -8.24
CA PRO A 6 4.77 -4.83 -7.47
C PRO A 6 5.06 -4.75 -5.95
N GLN A 7 5.30 -3.55 -5.43
CA GLN A 7 5.81 -3.34 -4.06
C GLN A 7 4.81 -3.71 -2.97
N PHE A 8 3.51 -3.70 -3.29
CA PHE A 8 2.45 -3.87 -2.32
C PHE A 8 1.24 -4.63 -2.92
N ASP A 9 1.49 -5.81 -3.49
CA ASP A 9 0.46 -6.59 -4.20
C ASP A 9 -0.67 -7.09 -3.30
N PHE A 10 -0.43 -7.17 -1.99
CA PHE A 10 -1.48 -7.50 -1.01
C PHE A 10 -2.53 -6.37 -0.87
N LEU A 11 -2.24 -5.15 -1.33
CA LEU A 11 -3.13 -4.01 -1.14
C LEU A 11 -4.46 -4.16 -1.84
N GLU A 12 -4.52 -4.84 -3.00
CA GLU A 12 -5.80 -5.04 -3.65
C GLU A 12 -6.74 -5.84 -2.75
N GLY A 13 -6.24 -6.93 -2.17
CA GLY A 13 -7.00 -7.74 -1.20
C GLY A 13 -7.39 -6.95 0.04
N TYR A 14 -6.47 -6.14 0.57
CA TYR A 14 -6.75 -5.26 1.71
C TYR A 14 -7.88 -4.26 1.39
N ILE A 15 -7.79 -3.55 0.26
CA ILE A 15 -8.79 -2.55 -0.15
C ILE A 15 -10.15 -3.22 -0.40
N ARG A 16 -10.19 -4.40 -1.00
CA ARG A 16 -11.44 -5.18 -1.15
C ARG A 16 -12.07 -5.45 0.21
N ASN A 17 -11.30 -5.91 1.20
CA ASN A 17 -11.81 -6.13 2.55
C ASN A 17 -12.34 -4.84 3.21
N VAL A 18 -11.66 -3.70 3.01
CA VAL A 18 -12.12 -2.39 3.52
C VAL A 18 -13.49 -2.01 2.93
N PHE A 19 -13.73 -2.29 1.64
CA PHE A 19 -15.03 -2.08 1.02
C PHE A 19 -16.12 -2.97 1.63
N GLU A 20 -15.84 -4.25 1.83
CA GLU A 20 -16.78 -5.21 2.44
C GLU A 20 -17.14 -4.78 3.88
N GLU A 21 -16.14 -4.49 4.72
CA GLU A 21 -16.36 -4.04 6.10
C GLU A 21 -17.04 -2.67 6.20
N GLY A 22 -16.88 -1.82 5.18
CA GLY A 22 -17.51 -0.51 5.11
C GLY A 22 -19.00 -0.55 4.78
N GLY A 23 -19.57 -1.73 4.50
CA GLY A 23 -20.95 -1.86 4.02
C GLY A 23 -21.10 -1.61 2.52
N TYR A 24 -20.00 -1.61 1.77
CA TYR A 24 -19.95 -1.41 0.32
C TYR A 24 -19.64 -2.70 -0.45
N GLY A 25 -19.75 -3.85 0.22
CA GLY A 25 -19.64 -5.17 -0.40
C GLY A 25 -20.68 -5.41 -1.51
N ASP A 26 -21.82 -4.74 -1.41
CA ASP A 26 -22.90 -4.85 -2.40
C ASP A 26 -22.71 -3.95 -3.63
N LEU A 27 -21.63 -3.17 -3.70
CA LEU A 27 -21.30 -2.41 -4.92
C LEU A 27 -21.08 -3.38 -6.08
N SER A 28 -21.53 -2.98 -7.28
CA SER A 28 -21.32 -3.79 -8.47
C SER A 28 -19.82 -4.01 -8.72
N GLU A 29 -19.47 -5.17 -9.29
CA GLU A 29 -18.08 -5.45 -9.66
C GLU A 29 -17.54 -4.42 -10.66
N GLU A 30 -18.38 -3.85 -11.52
CA GLU A 30 -18.01 -2.74 -12.41
C GLU A 30 -17.56 -1.51 -11.61
N THR A 31 -18.33 -1.12 -10.59
CA THR A 31 -17.99 -0.03 -9.68
C THR A 31 -16.72 -0.33 -8.89
N LYS A 32 -16.61 -1.54 -8.32
CA LYS A 32 -15.41 -1.97 -7.60
C LYS A 32 -14.17 -1.91 -8.49
N ASN A 33 -14.23 -2.40 -9.72
CA ASN A 33 -13.11 -2.38 -10.67
C ASN A 33 -12.72 -0.96 -11.12
N GLN A 34 -13.64 0.01 -11.08
CA GLN A 34 -13.31 1.41 -11.34
C GLN A 34 -12.55 2.05 -10.17
N PHE A 35 -12.94 1.75 -8.93
CA PHE A 35 -12.46 2.45 -7.75
C PHE A 35 -11.25 1.78 -7.08
N ILE A 36 -11.24 0.45 -7.00
CA ILE A 36 -10.18 -0.32 -6.31
C ILE A 36 -8.78 0.07 -6.80
N PRO A 37 -8.48 0.18 -8.12
CA PRO A 37 -7.13 0.55 -8.56
C PRO A 37 -6.69 1.94 -8.07
N GLN A 38 -7.63 2.89 -7.95
CA GLN A 38 -7.34 4.23 -7.44
C GLN A 38 -7.02 4.19 -5.94
N PHE A 39 -7.78 3.40 -5.17
CA PHE A 39 -7.54 3.20 -3.75
C PHE A 39 -6.24 2.45 -3.48
N VAL A 40 -5.89 1.47 -4.31
CA VAL A 40 -4.59 0.79 -4.25
C VAL A 40 -3.46 1.80 -4.49
N ALA A 41 -3.53 2.61 -5.55
CA ALA A 41 -2.50 3.61 -5.84
C ALA A 41 -2.34 4.63 -4.69
N GLU A 42 -3.46 5.06 -4.08
CA GLU A 42 -3.42 5.98 -2.94
C GLU A 42 -2.82 5.31 -1.69
N ALA A 43 -3.18 4.05 -1.40
CA ALA A 43 -2.57 3.28 -0.31
C ALA A 43 -1.07 3.10 -0.52
N GLN A 44 -0.63 2.76 -1.74
CA GLN A 44 0.79 2.67 -2.10
C GLN A 44 1.52 4.00 -1.86
N ARG A 45 0.92 5.12 -2.30
CA ARG A 45 1.49 6.46 -2.10
C ARG A 45 1.63 6.80 -0.61
N ARG A 46 0.59 6.52 0.18
CA ARG A 46 0.58 6.76 1.63
C ARG A 46 1.62 5.91 2.35
N LEU A 47 1.73 4.64 2.00
CA LEU A 47 2.76 3.75 2.54
C LEU A 47 4.15 4.25 2.20
N GLY A 48 4.42 4.61 0.95
CA GLY A 48 5.69 5.22 0.54
C GLY A 48 6.05 6.45 1.39
N LEU A 49 5.10 7.35 1.60
CA LEU A 49 5.30 8.54 2.46
C LEU A 49 5.51 8.22 3.94
N ALA A 50 4.95 7.11 4.43
CA ALA A 50 5.13 6.69 5.82
C ALA A 50 6.48 6.00 6.04
N VAL A 51 6.95 5.21 5.07
CA VAL A 51 8.10 4.31 5.23
C VAL A 51 9.41 4.92 4.74
N LEU A 52 9.39 5.72 3.67
CA LEU A 52 10.61 6.34 3.12
C LEU A 52 11.35 7.25 4.13
N PRO A 53 10.68 8.06 4.95
CA PRO A 53 11.36 8.89 5.95
C PRO A 53 12.02 8.09 7.09
N LEU A 54 11.69 6.81 7.23
CA LEU A 54 12.24 5.93 8.26
C LEU A 54 13.55 5.25 7.83
N LEU A 55 13.92 5.37 6.56
CA LEU A 55 15.19 4.87 6.07
C LEU A 55 16.33 5.77 6.53
N ASP A 56 17.38 5.16 7.10
CA ASP A 56 18.65 5.84 7.29
C ASP A 56 19.42 5.98 5.96
N GLU A 57 20.55 6.68 5.98
CA GLU A 57 21.35 6.95 4.77
C GLU A 57 21.86 5.67 4.09
N THR A 58 22.14 4.63 4.87
CA THR A 58 22.60 3.33 4.34
C THR A 58 21.44 2.63 3.64
N SER A 59 20.30 2.55 4.31
CA SER A 59 19.10 1.88 3.83
C SER A 59 18.48 2.59 2.63
N ALA A 60 18.55 3.92 2.59
CA ALA A 60 18.13 4.72 1.45
C ALA A 60 19.00 4.44 0.21
N SER A 61 20.31 4.27 0.39
CA SER A 61 21.22 3.90 -0.71
C SER A 61 20.94 2.47 -1.20
N GLU A 62 20.71 1.52 -0.28
CA GLU A 62 20.28 0.15 -0.63
C GLU A 62 18.95 0.16 -1.41
N PHE A 63 18.01 1.01 -1.03
CA PHE A 63 16.73 1.15 -1.71
C PHE A 63 16.88 1.62 -3.16
N VAL A 64 17.71 2.63 -3.41
CA VAL A 64 17.99 3.11 -4.78
C VAL A 64 18.55 1.98 -5.65
N ALA A 65 19.53 1.24 -5.14
CA ALA A 65 20.12 0.10 -5.86
C ALA A 65 19.10 -1.03 -6.12
N LEU A 66 18.18 -1.27 -5.19
CA LEU A 66 17.08 -2.23 -5.38
C LEU A 66 16.10 -1.77 -6.47
N MET A 67 15.77 -0.49 -6.51
CA MET A 67 14.84 0.07 -7.50
C MET A 67 15.42 0.12 -8.92
N GLU A 68 16.75 0.18 -9.06
CA GLU A 68 17.45 0.09 -10.34
C GLU A 68 17.61 -1.36 -10.84
N ASN A 69 17.33 -2.36 -9.99
CA ASN A 69 17.40 -3.77 -10.37
C ASN A 69 16.10 -4.22 -11.06
N GLU A 70 16.16 -4.36 -12.39
CA GLU A 70 15.05 -4.84 -13.22
C GLU A 70 14.55 -6.25 -12.87
N ASN A 71 15.33 -7.04 -12.14
CA ASN A 71 15.00 -8.42 -11.73
C ASN A 71 14.67 -8.56 -10.24
N MET A 72 14.44 -7.46 -9.54
CA MET A 72 14.06 -7.49 -8.12
C MET A 72 12.76 -8.29 -7.92
N SER A 73 12.79 -9.27 -7.01
CA SER A 73 11.59 -10.00 -6.61
C SER A 73 10.84 -9.28 -5.48
N GLN A 74 9.56 -9.61 -5.32
CA GLN A 74 8.75 -9.10 -4.20
C GLN A 74 9.32 -9.51 -2.83
N ASP A 75 9.74 -10.77 -2.70
CA ASP A 75 10.33 -11.27 -1.45
C ASP A 75 11.59 -10.50 -1.07
N GLN A 76 12.41 -10.11 -2.06
CA GLN A 76 13.61 -9.29 -1.82
C GLN A 76 13.24 -7.89 -1.33
N LEU A 77 12.21 -7.29 -1.91
CA LEU A 77 11.74 -5.97 -1.52
C LEU A 77 11.08 -5.99 -0.14
N GLN A 78 10.28 -7.02 0.17
CA GLN A 78 9.71 -7.21 1.50
C GLN A 78 10.80 -7.42 2.56
N ALA A 79 11.80 -8.25 2.26
CA ALA A 79 12.92 -8.47 3.16
C ALA A 79 13.73 -7.18 3.40
N PHE A 80 13.91 -6.34 2.38
CA PHE A 80 14.50 -5.02 2.54
C PHE A 80 13.71 -4.17 3.54
N TRP A 81 12.39 -4.06 3.37
CA TRP A 81 11.59 -3.23 4.26
C TRP A 81 11.61 -3.69 5.71
N GLN A 82 11.47 -5.00 5.95
CA GLN A 82 11.51 -5.57 7.30
C GLN A 82 12.88 -5.43 7.97
N LYS A 83 13.97 -5.46 7.19
CA LYS A 83 15.33 -5.24 7.67
C LYS A 83 15.57 -3.76 8.00
N SER A 84 15.13 -2.86 7.11
CA SER A 84 15.52 -1.45 7.11
C SER A 84 14.66 -0.58 8.02
N ILE A 85 13.44 -1.02 8.37
CA ILE A 85 12.49 -0.23 9.15
C ILE A 85 12.10 -1.00 10.41
N PRO A 86 12.45 -0.50 11.61
CA PRO A 86 11.94 -1.04 12.86
C PRO A 86 10.41 -0.98 12.88
N ASP A 87 9.76 -2.08 13.27
CA ASP A 87 8.30 -2.19 13.30
C ASP A 87 7.61 -1.86 11.96
N PHE A 88 8.23 -2.27 10.84
CA PHE A 88 7.67 -2.07 9.50
C PHE A 88 6.20 -2.51 9.40
N ASP A 89 5.88 -3.71 9.90
CA ASP A 89 4.53 -4.26 9.86
C ASP A 89 3.53 -3.38 10.65
N GLY A 90 3.96 -2.81 11.79
CA GLY A 90 3.16 -1.87 12.57
C GLY A 90 2.90 -0.56 11.83
N VAL A 91 3.90 -0.01 11.15
CA VAL A 91 3.77 1.21 10.33
C VAL A 91 2.82 0.99 9.16
N VAL A 92 2.98 -0.14 8.45
CA VAL A 92 2.09 -0.53 7.35
C VAL A 92 0.67 -0.67 7.85
N LYS A 93 0.47 -1.45 8.93
CA LYS A 93 -0.86 -1.66 9.51
C LYS A 93 -1.52 -0.34 9.91
N LYS A 94 -0.80 0.51 10.66
CA LYS A 94 -1.35 1.79 11.11
C LYS A 94 -1.75 2.69 9.93
N THR A 95 -0.90 2.80 8.92
CA THR A 95 -1.15 3.63 7.74
C THR A 95 -2.39 3.17 6.99
N LEU A 96 -2.56 1.86 6.87
CA LEU A 96 -3.71 1.26 6.20
C LEU A 96 -4.99 1.35 7.03
N ASP A 97 -4.91 1.19 8.36
CA ASP A 97 -6.05 1.36 9.27
C ASP A 97 -6.55 2.82 9.24
N ASP A 98 -5.63 3.79 9.36
CA ASP A 98 -5.95 5.22 9.28
C ASP A 98 -6.65 5.55 7.95
N PHE A 99 -6.14 4.99 6.84
CA PHE A 99 -6.75 5.17 5.52
C PHE A 99 -8.15 4.54 5.42
N ALA A 100 -8.34 3.34 5.97
CA ALA A 100 -9.63 2.67 5.98
C ALA A 100 -10.66 3.45 6.81
N GLU A 101 -10.27 4.04 7.95
CA GLU A 101 -11.14 4.90 8.73
C GLU A 101 -11.55 6.19 8.00
N GLU A 102 -10.60 6.86 7.34
CA GLU A 102 -10.89 8.02 6.49
C GLU A 102 -11.88 7.66 5.37
N PHE A 103 -11.66 6.52 4.72
CA PHE A 103 -12.51 6.02 3.67
C PHE A 103 -13.94 5.74 4.14
N LYS A 104 -14.09 5.02 5.27
CA LYS A 104 -15.40 4.76 5.88
C LYS A 104 -16.14 6.07 6.20
N LYS A 105 -15.43 7.10 6.67
CA LYS A 105 -16.01 8.44 6.95
C LYS A 105 -16.44 9.18 5.68
N ILE A 106 -15.69 9.07 4.59
CA ILE A 106 -16.04 9.72 3.32
C ILE A 106 -17.34 9.13 2.81
N ILE A 107 -17.45 7.80 2.71
CA ILE A 107 -18.63 7.19 2.09
C ILE A 107 -19.85 7.16 3.03
N SER A 108 -19.67 7.15 4.35
CA SER A 108 -20.81 7.29 5.28
C SER A 108 -21.51 8.65 5.18
N ASN A 109 -20.87 9.64 4.55
CA ASN A 109 -21.38 11.00 4.36
C ASN A 109 -21.83 11.29 2.90
N ILE A 110 -21.84 10.27 2.03
CA ILE A 110 -22.38 10.33 0.65
C ILE A 110 -23.76 9.69 0.65
#